data_AF-A0A7C6MHE5-F1
#
_entry.id   AF-A0A7C6MHE5-F1
#
_cell.length_a   1.000
_cell.length_b   1.000
_cell.length_c   1.000
_cell.angle_alpha   90.00
_cell.angle_beta   90.00
_cell.angle_gamma   90.00
#
_symmetry.space_group_name_H-M   'P 1'
#
loop_
_entity.id
_entity.type
_entity.pdbx_description
1 polymer ?
#
loop_
_entity_poly.entity_id
_entity_poly.type
_entity_poly.pdbx_seq_one_letter_code
_entity_poly.pdbx_strand_id
1 'polypeptide(L)'
;MHHVDGAVARPKRWPWQRDTLAFGWLDREHAFRQGACPPQVVAHLEQAARNPVDRTRGYHACLFCPPREVPADQPWAMMGPTPYETGTGDVLQLGSASIEVEAGGQRWVAPNLVLHYITEHDYLPPDEVVHALT
;
A
#
# COMPACT_ATOMS: atom_id res chain seq x y z
N MET A 1 6.21 -20.79 -23.06
CA MET A 1 6.72 -22.16 -23.28
C MET A 1 6.02 -23.06 -22.26
N HIS A 2 4.99 -23.78 -22.68
CA HIS A 2 4.22 -24.68 -21.80
C HIS A 2 4.81 -26.09 -21.89
N HIS A 3 5.07 -26.73 -20.75
CA HIS A 3 5.46 -28.14 -20.67
C HIS A 3 4.33 -28.99 -20.08
N VAL A 4 4.35 -30.27 -20.47
CA VAL A 4 3.21 -31.19 -20.66
C VAL A 4 2.71 -31.88 -19.37
N ASP A 5 3.29 -31.61 -18.20
CA ASP A 5 3.05 -32.45 -17.01
C ASP A 5 2.26 -31.77 -15.89
N GLY A 6 1.67 -30.59 -16.12
CA GLY A 6 0.85 -29.88 -15.12
C GLY A 6 1.60 -29.37 -13.88
N ALA A 7 2.88 -29.70 -13.73
CA ALA A 7 3.75 -29.16 -12.70
C ALA A 7 4.20 -27.74 -13.09
N VAL A 8 3.66 -26.74 -12.40
CA VAL A 8 4.21 -25.38 -12.47
C VAL A 8 5.60 -25.41 -11.82
N ALA A 9 6.65 -25.25 -12.62
CA ALA A 9 7.99 -25.05 -12.10
C ALA A 9 7.96 -23.86 -11.13
N ARG A 10 8.20 -24.12 -9.83
CA ARG A 10 8.42 -23.02 -8.88
C ARG A 10 9.77 -22.41 -9.24
N PRO A 11 9.84 -21.17 -9.75
CA PRO A 11 11.13 -20.57 -10.05
C PRO A 11 11.98 -20.60 -8.77
N LYS A 12 13.25 -21.02 -8.89
CA LYS A 12 14.21 -20.89 -7.79
C LYS A 12 14.20 -19.42 -7.35
N ARG A 13 14.07 -19.18 -6.04
CA ARG A 13 14.21 -17.82 -5.49
C ARG A 13 15.55 -17.26 -5.96
N TRP A 14 15.53 -16.07 -6.52
CA TRP A 14 16.77 -15.42 -6.90
C TRP A 14 17.54 -15.00 -5.64
N PRO A 15 18.88 -14.94 -5.66
CA PRO A 15 19.69 -14.55 -4.49
C PRO A 15 19.33 -13.17 -3.91
N TRP A 16 18.75 -12.30 -4.74
CA TRP A 16 18.30 -10.94 -4.41
C TRP A 16 16.82 -10.85 -4.03
N GLN A 17 16.09 -11.98 -4.06
CA GLN A 17 14.67 -12.01 -3.72
C GLN A 17 14.52 -11.99 -2.20
N ARG A 18 14.09 -10.84 -1.66
CA ARG A 18 13.81 -10.72 -0.23
C ARG A 18 12.63 -11.62 0.16
N ASP A 19 12.68 -12.12 1.38
CA ASP A 19 11.57 -12.85 1.96
C ASP A 19 10.50 -11.86 2.39
N THR A 20 9.64 -11.45 1.46
CA THR A 20 8.70 -10.36 1.66
C THR A 20 7.39 -10.66 0.98
N LEU A 21 6.29 -10.45 1.70
CA LEU A 21 4.94 -10.54 1.18
C LEU A 21 4.40 -9.15 0.84
N ALA A 22 3.64 -9.05 -0.24
CA ALA A 22 3.06 -7.78 -0.68
C ALA A 22 1.59 -7.68 -0.25
N PHE A 23 1.15 -6.49 0.15
CA PHE A 23 -0.26 -6.18 0.38
C PHE A 23 -0.59 -4.75 -0.03
N GLY A 24 -1.87 -4.40 -0.17
CA GLY A 24 -2.30 -3.02 -0.40
C GLY A 24 -1.99 -2.45 -1.79
N TRP A 25 -1.51 -3.27 -2.73
CA TRP A 25 -1.42 -2.91 -4.15
C TRP A 25 -2.75 -3.24 -4.82
N LEU A 26 -3.65 -2.26 -4.88
CA LEU A 26 -5.03 -2.44 -5.33
C LEU A 26 -5.19 -2.00 -6.78
N ASP A 27 -6.14 -2.62 -7.48
CA ASP A 27 -6.52 -2.28 -8.84
C ASP A 27 -8.06 -2.36 -9.00
N ARG A 28 -8.63 -1.60 -9.94
CA ARG A 28 -10.09 -1.58 -10.17
C ARG A 28 -10.65 -2.90 -10.69
N GLU A 29 -9.85 -3.68 -11.41
CA GLU A 29 -10.25 -4.95 -12.00
C GLU A 29 -10.23 -6.10 -10.99
N HIS A 30 -9.68 -5.87 -9.80
CA HIS A 30 -9.52 -6.87 -8.76
C HIS A 30 -10.22 -6.44 -7.47
N ALA A 31 -11.29 -7.17 -7.13
CA ALA A 31 -11.97 -6.97 -5.85
C ALA A 31 -10.99 -7.18 -4.68
N PHE A 32 -11.12 -6.33 -3.67
CA PHE A 32 -10.31 -6.40 -2.46
C PHE A 32 -11.19 -6.55 -1.23
N ARG A 33 -10.59 -7.05 -0.15
CA ARG A 33 -11.30 -7.21 1.11
C ARG A 33 -11.59 -5.86 1.73
N GLN A 34 -12.84 -5.66 2.13
CA GLN A 34 -13.28 -4.46 2.82
C GLN A 34 -13.77 -4.77 4.24
N GLY A 35 -13.61 -3.81 5.15
CA GLY A 35 -14.07 -3.92 6.53
C GLY A 35 -13.36 -2.94 7.47
N ALA A 36 -13.84 -2.90 8.72
CA ALA A 36 -13.26 -2.03 9.74
C ALA A 36 -11.84 -2.46 10.09
N CYS A 37 -10.86 -1.60 9.77
CA CYS A 37 -9.46 -1.79 10.16
C CYS A 37 -9.25 -1.25 11.58
N PRO A 38 -8.63 -2.01 12.51
CA PRO A 38 -8.35 -1.52 13.85
C PRO A 38 -7.46 -0.25 13.84
N PRO A 39 -7.75 0.77 14.66
CA PRO A 39 -6.97 2.01 14.71
C PRO A 39 -5.48 1.80 15.03
N GLN A 40 -5.15 0.76 15.79
CA GLN A 40 -3.77 0.37 16.11
C GLN A 40 -2.99 0.02 14.85
N VAL A 41 -3.60 -0.72 13.93
CA VAL A 41 -3.00 -1.09 12.64
C VAL A 41 -2.71 0.18 11.83
N VAL A 42 -3.68 1.10 11.75
CA VAL A 42 -3.50 2.38 11.06
C VAL A 42 -2.33 3.17 11.67
N ALA A 43 -2.27 3.30 12.99
CA ALA A 43 -1.18 3.98 13.68
C ALA A 43 0.20 3.35 13.41
N HIS A 44 0.29 2.01 13.36
CA HIS A 44 1.52 1.31 12.98
C HIS A 44 1.94 1.61 11.54
N LEU A 45 0.99 1.63 10.61
CA LEU A 45 1.26 1.95 9.21
C LEU A 45 1.64 3.43 9.02
N GLU A 46 1.07 4.35 9.80
CA GLU A 46 1.48 5.76 9.83
C GLU A 46 2.92 5.93 10.30
N GLN A 47 3.33 5.19 11.35
CA GLN A 47 4.71 5.18 11.81
C GLN A 47 5.67 4.66 10.73
N ALA A 48 5.30 3.57 10.05
CA ALA A 48 6.08 3.04 8.93
C ALA A 48 6.17 4.05 7.76
N ALA A 49 5.09 4.77 7.47
CA ALA A 49 5.03 5.79 6.42
C ALA A 49 5.92 7.03 6.69
N ARG A 50 6.35 7.26 7.93
CA ARG A 50 7.33 8.31 8.28
C ARG A 50 8.75 7.95 7.84
N ASN A 51 9.06 6.66 7.70
CA ASN A 51 10.35 6.16 7.24
C ASN A 51 10.19 5.21 6.04
N PRO A 52 9.64 5.69 4.92
CA PRO A 52 9.27 4.82 3.81
C PRO A 52 10.50 4.35 3.02
N VAL A 53 10.35 3.20 2.37
CA VAL A 53 11.35 2.56 1.51
C VAL A 53 10.96 2.70 0.04
N ASP A 54 11.87 2.38 -0.88
CA ASP A 54 11.61 2.34 -2.33
C ASP A 54 10.95 3.63 -2.89
N ARG A 55 11.45 4.79 -2.44
CA ARG A 55 10.96 6.10 -2.90
C ARG A 55 11.16 6.25 -4.40
N THR A 56 10.13 6.79 -5.05
CA THR A 56 10.10 7.04 -6.49
C THR A 56 10.02 8.53 -6.79
N ARG A 57 10.21 8.89 -8.07
CA ARG A 57 10.11 10.28 -8.55
C ARG A 57 8.70 10.67 -9.02
N GLY A 58 7.74 9.73 -8.95
CA GLY A 58 6.36 9.94 -9.37
C GLY A 58 5.39 9.59 -8.25
N TYR A 59 4.10 9.77 -8.53
CA TYR A 59 3.03 9.44 -7.60
C TYR A 59 2.09 8.44 -8.25
N HIS A 60 1.90 7.31 -7.58
CA HIS A 60 0.76 6.44 -7.81
C HIS A 60 -0.47 7.11 -7.18
N ALA A 61 -1.41 7.51 -8.03
CA ALA A 61 -2.66 8.14 -7.58
C ALA A 61 -3.69 7.07 -7.22
N CYS A 62 -4.59 7.40 -6.28
CA CYS A 62 -5.72 6.54 -6.00
C CYS A 62 -6.62 6.42 -7.22
N LEU A 63 -6.89 5.18 -7.65
CA LEU A 63 -7.80 4.90 -8.75
C LEU A 63 -9.26 4.83 -8.29
N PHE A 64 -9.58 4.84 -7.00
CA PHE A 64 -10.96 4.63 -6.52
C PHE A 64 -11.69 5.95 -6.21
N CYS A 65 -10.95 7.01 -5.89
CA CYS A 65 -11.51 8.35 -5.76
C CYS A 65 -12.05 8.89 -7.09
N PRO A 66 -13.04 9.80 -7.06
CA PRO A 66 -13.30 10.67 -8.20
C PRO A 66 -12.04 11.48 -8.55
N PRO A 67 -11.93 11.98 -9.79
CA PRO A 67 -10.83 12.84 -10.19
C PRO A 67 -10.67 14.02 -9.22
N ARG A 68 -9.44 14.28 -8.76
CA ARG A 68 -9.15 15.41 -7.88
C ARG A 68 -9.48 16.72 -8.60
N GLU A 69 -10.23 17.60 -7.91
CA GLU A 69 -10.38 18.98 -8.33
C GLU A 69 -9.03 19.71 -8.19
N VAL A 70 -8.55 20.30 -9.28
CA VAL A 70 -7.28 21.02 -9.30
C VAL A 70 -7.49 22.46 -9.77
N PRO A 71 -6.80 23.44 -9.15
CA PRO A 71 -6.83 24.82 -9.63
C PRO A 71 -6.40 24.91 -11.10
N ALA A 72 -7.07 25.76 -11.88
CA ALA A 72 -6.80 25.91 -13.31
C ALA A 72 -5.37 26.39 -13.61
N ASP A 73 -4.75 27.10 -12.67
CA ASP A 73 -3.36 27.58 -12.73
C ASP A 73 -2.33 26.51 -12.29
N GLN A 74 -2.78 25.37 -11.76
CA GLN A 74 -1.93 24.27 -11.29
C GLN A 74 -2.40 22.89 -11.79
N PRO A 75 -2.53 22.68 -13.11
CA PRO A 75 -3.08 21.45 -13.68
C PRO A 75 -2.25 20.20 -13.33
N TRP A 76 -0.95 20.37 -13.05
CA TRP A 76 -0.05 19.27 -12.66
C TRP A 76 -0.34 18.73 -11.25
N ALA A 77 -1.08 19.45 -10.40
CA ALA A 77 -1.45 19.00 -9.06
C ALA A 77 -2.30 17.71 -9.07
N MET A 78 -2.91 17.38 -10.21
CA MET A 78 -3.63 16.13 -10.44
C MET A 78 -2.70 14.92 -10.39
N MET A 79 -1.44 15.11 -10.76
CA MET A 79 -0.39 14.08 -10.68
C MET A 79 0.41 14.18 -9.38
N GLY A 80 -0.03 15.00 -8.43
CA GLY A 80 0.63 15.18 -7.14
C GLY A 80 0.36 14.04 -6.16
N PRO A 81 0.98 14.10 -4.97
CA PRO A 81 0.73 13.14 -3.90
C PRO A 81 -0.71 13.16 -3.42
N THR A 82 -1.10 12.08 -2.72
CA THR A 82 -2.33 12.05 -1.93
C THR A 82 -2.01 12.52 -0.51
N PRO A 83 -2.50 13.70 -0.07
CA PRO A 83 -2.32 14.13 1.30
C PRO A 83 -3.16 13.23 2.21
N TYR A 84 -2.59 12.89 3.36
CA TYR A 84 -3.22 12.06 4.36
C TYR A 84 -2.98 12.68 5.73
N GLU A 85 -4.06 12.99 6.45
CA GLU A 85 -3.98 13.50 7.82
C GLU A 85 -3.86 12.32 8.79
N THR A 86 -2.78 12.30 9.56
CA THR A 86 -2.50 11.25 10.55
C THR A 86 -3.34 11.45 11.80
N GLY A 87 -3.48 10.40 12.61
CA GLY A 87 -4.13 10.50 13.93
C GLY A 87 -3.47 11.51 14.88
N THR A 88 -2.24 11.96 14.60
CA THR A 88 -1.53 12.99 15.36
C THR A 88 -1.64 14.40 14.79
N GLY A 89 -2.37 14.59 13.68
CA GLY A 89 -2.55 15.88 13.01
C GLY A 89 -1.44 16.30 12.05
N ASP A 90 -0.43 15.46 11.82
CA ASP A 90 0.56 15.69 10.76
C ASP A 90 -0.02 15.26 9.40
N VAL A 91 0.45 15.89 8.31
CA VAL A 91 0.09 15.50 6.94
C VAL A 91 1.21 14.72 6.28
N LEU A 92 0.93 13.48 5.88
CA LEU A 92 1.81 12.65 5.04
C LEU A 92 1.47 12.83 3.57
N GLN A 93 2.49 12.76 2.70
CA GLN A 93 2.35 12.80 1.25
C GLN A 93 2.50 11.38 0.69
N LEU A 94 1.37 10.78 0.31
CA LEU A 94 1.31 9.38 -0.12
C LEU A 94 1.42 9.22 -1.65
N GLY A 95 1.68 7.99 -2.08
CA GLY A 95 1.73 7.58 -3.49
C GLY A 95 3.13 7.49 -4.08
N SER A 96 4.19 7.90 -3.38
CA SER A 96 5.54 7.97 -3.94
C SER A 96 6.53 6.94 -3.37
N ALA A 97 6.11 6.05 -2.48
CA ALA A 97 7.00 5.13 -1.81
C ALA A 97 6.27 3.88 -1.29
N SER A 98 7.03 2.93 -0.77
CA SER A 98 6.53 1.77 -0.05
C SER A 98 6.75 1.92 1.46
N ILE A 99 6.00 1.16 2.25
CA ILE A 99 6.23 0.95 3.68
C ILE A 99 6.55 -0.52 3.93
N GLU A 100 7.38 -0.78 4.92
CA GLU A 100 7.75 -2.12 5.36
C GLU A 100 7.30 -2.29 6.82
N VAL A 101 6.64 -3.42 7.11
CA VAL A 101 6.25 -3.81 8.47
C VAL A 101 6.62 -5.27 8.70
N GLU A 102 7.00 -5.60 9.93
CA GLU A 102 7.21 -6.98 10.36
C GLU A 102 5.91 -7.45 11.05
N ALA A 103 5.30 -8.52 10.55
CA ALA A 103 4.04 -9.06 11.05
C ALA A 103 4.07 -10.59 11.02
N GLY A 104 3.84 -11.23 12.17
CA GLY A 104 3.85 -12.69 12.29
C GLY A 104 5.22 -13.34 12.00
N GLY A 105 6.32 -12.61 12.21
CA GLY A 105 7.69 -13.07 11.88
C GLY A 105 8.03 -13.04 10.39
N GLN A 106 7.16 -12.44 9.57
CA GLN A 106 7.36 -12.22 8.14
C GLN A 106 7.38 -10.73 7.85
N ARG A 107 8.23 -10.35 6.89
CA ARG A 107 8.26 -9.00 6.36
C ARG A 107 7.14 -8.79 5.34
N TRP A 108 6.43 -7.68 5.48
CA TRP A 108 5.38 -7.25 4.56
C TRP A 108 5.69 -5.87 3.98
N VAL A 109 5.38 -5.69 2.70
CA VAL A 109 5.54 -4.42 2.00
C VAL A 109 4.24 -4.00 1.32
N ALA A 110 3.91 -2.72 1.47
CA ALA A 110 2.75 -2.09 0.86
C ALA A 110 3.14 -0.72 0.26
N PRO A 111 2.37 -0.16 -0.69
CA PRO A 111 2.54 1.24 -1.02
C PRO A 111 2.19 2.07 0.21
N ASN A 112 2.85 3.21 0.43
CA ASN A 112 2.44 4.12 1.51
C ASN A 112 1.00 4.64 1.31
N LEU A 113 0.48 4.57 0.08
CA LEU A 113 -0.92 4.84 -0.26
C LEU A 113 -1.92 3.87 0.40
N VAL A 114 -1.47 2.75 0.97
CA VAL A 114 -2.35 1.81 1.70
C VAL A 114 -3.11 2.49 2.84
N LEU A 115 -2.54 3.52 3.47
CA LEU A 115 -3.21 4.33 4.49
C LEU A 115 -4.51 4.96 3.95
N HIS A 116 -4.44 5.58 2.77
CA HIS A 116 -5.60 6.17 2.11
C HIS A 116 -6.62 5.10 1.70
N TYR A 117 -6.17 3.92 1.24
CA TYR A 117 -7.11 2.83 0.91
C TYR A 117 -7.86 2.33 2.14
N ILE A 118 -7.21 2.25 3.30
CA ILE A 118 -7.84 1.84 4.54
C ILE A 118 -8.88 2.88 4.98
N THR A 119 -8.53 4.17 4.99
CA THR A 119 -9.38 5.22 5.56
C THR A 119 -10.49 5.69 4.64
N GLU A 120 -10.27 5.72 3.33
CA GLU A 120 -11.23 6.28 2.36
C GLU A 120 -11.99 5.20 1.57
N HIS A 121 -11.48 3.97 1.54
CA HIS A 121 -12.03 2.88 0.73
C HIS A 121 -12.28 1.58 1.50
N ASP A 122 -12.23 1.65 2.83
CA ASP A 122 -12.48 0.54 3.75
C ASP A 122 -11.63 -0.70 3.46
N TYR A 123 -10.47 -0.56 2.81
CA TYR A 123 -9.61 -1.69 2.55
C TYR A 123 -9.17 -2.32 3.87
N LEU A 124 -9.40 -3.63 4.01
CA LEU A 124 -8.99 -4.39 5.18
C LEU A 124 -7.74 -5.22 4.83
N PRO A 125 -6.54 -4.86 5.35
CA PRO A 125 -5.29 -5.60 5.12
C PRO A 125 -5.42 -7.08 5.52
N PRO A 126 -4.56 -8.00 5.04
CA PRO A 126 -4.63 -9.43 5.40
C PRO A 126 -4.71 -9.68 6.90
N ASP A 127 -5.39 -10.76 7.32
CA ASP A 127 -5.60 -11.06 8.74
C ASP A 127 -4.29 -11.21 9.53
N GLU A 128 -3.24 -11.74 8.91
CA GLU A 128 -1.92 -11.85 9.52
C GLU A 128 -1.31 -10.48 9.84
N VAL A 129 -1.52 -9.49 8.96
CA VAL A 129 -1.06 -8.11 9.18
C VAL A 129 -1.90 -7.45 10.26
N VAL A 130 -3.23 -7.59 10.19
CA VAL A 130 -4.15 -7.02 11.19
C VAL A 130 -3.88 -7.59 12.58
N HIS A 131 -3.78 -8.92 12.70
CA HIS A 131 -3.55 -9.59 13.97
C HIS A 131 -2.19 -9.26 14.59
N ALA A 132 -1.14 -9.12 13.79
CA ALA A 132 0.19 -8.82 14.30
C ALA A 132 0.40 -7.35 14.71
N LEU A 133 -0.40 -6.43 14.17
CA LEU A 133 -0.31 -4.97 14.41
C LEU A 133 -1.42 -4.43 15.33
N THR A 134 -2.24 -5.31 15.91
CA THR A 134 -3.24 -4.97 16.94
C THR A 134 -2.72 -5.36 18.31
#